data_AF-A0A6J1AWY1-F1
#
_entry.id   AF-A0A6J1AWY1-F1
#
_cell.length_a   1.000
_cell.length_b   1.000
_cell.length_c   1.000
_cell.angle_alpha   90.00
_cell.angle_beta   90.00
_cell.angle_gamma   90.00
#
_symmetry.space_group_name_H-M   'P 1'
#
loop_
_entity.id
_entity.type
_entity.pdbx_description
1 polymer ?
#
loop_
_entity_poly.entity_id
_entity_poly.type
_entity_poly.pdbx_seq_one_letter_code
_entity_poly.pdbx_strand_id
1 'polypeptide(L)'
;MKLYLCSILILLVNYGSCDSAIHVGHRISLAVPSEYSAGFIGRAFLMDANQLEPNFKVALSAEAIKGKYSCSLEVFLGDVKLKGPKERVGWRTGTSGQGVERLQILRTGNLVLVDVLNQIKWQSFNFPTDVMLWGQRLDVATRLSSFPRNSTSYYTFEILHNKIALYLNSGKLKYSYWEFKPSKNRNITFVELGSKGLALFNDKHKKIAQIASWRIQPLRFLALGNKTGNLGLYFYSPNTEKFEASFQALNSTCDLPLACKPYGICTFSNACSCIRLLTKQNGMSSDCNEGTPTKFCGGAKVEMLELNGVGSVLRDDPRRVNVSKTACANLCLDDCKCVAALHSSEDGAEKSQECFLYRLVAGTKQVERGTGLSYMVKVPKGIHDSHSKPSVKKWVLIVVGVVDGLIIVLVLGGLAYYLIQKRRKNSSGTENNT
;
A
#
# COMPACT_ATOMS: atom_id res chain seq x y z
N MET A 1 14.71 0.04 -83.91
CA MET A 1 14.67 -1.03 -82.89
C MET A 1 14.04 -0.45 -81.63
N LYS A 2 12.80 -0.89 -81.33
CA LYS A 2 12.02 -0.85 -80.07
C LYS A 2 11.72 0.50 -79.36
N LEU A 3 10.43 0.83 -79.36
CA LEU A 3 9.69 1.64 -78.36
C LEU A 3 9.87 1.08 -76.92
N TYR A 4 9.74 1.95 -75.90
CA TYR A 4 8.83 1.84 -74.73
C TYR A 4 8.77 3.23 -74.04
N LEU A 5 7.66 3.98 -74.10
CA LEU A 5 6.47 3.98 -73.23
C LEU A 5 6.65 4.55 -71.80
N CYS A 6 5.92 5.65 -71.56
CA CYS A 6 5.33 6.20 -70.34
C CYS A 6 5.31 5.35 -69.06
N SER A 7 5.44 6.01 -67.90
CA SER A 7 4.42 6.09 -66.81
C SER A 7 5.03 6.79 -65.58
N ILE A 8 4.67 8.05 -65.32
CA ILE A 8 3.76 8.47 -64.24
C ILE A 8 3.86 7.56 -63.00
N LEU A 9 4.64 8.01 -62.01
CA LEU A 9 4.66 7.42 -60.67
C LEU A 9 3.38 7.85 -59.94
N ILE A 10 2.31 7.06 -60.09
CA ILE A 10 1.06 7.20 -59.33
C ILE A 10 1.29 6.73 -57.89
N LEU A 11 0.86 7.58 -56.97
CA LEU A 11 0.64 7.31 -55.55
C LEU A 11 0.04 5.92 -55.29
N LEU A 12 0.75 5.09 -54.52
CA LEU A 12 0.12 4.06 -53.70
C LEU A 12 0.67 4.17 -52.28
N VAL A 13 -0.04 4.98 -51.49
CA VAL A 13 -0.02 4.89 -50.04
C VAL A 13 -0.68 3.56 -49.68
N ASN A 14 0.12 2.51 -49.48
CA ASN A 14 -0.35 1.31 -48.80
C ASN A 14 -0.45 1.62 -47.30
N TYR A 15 -1.63 2.07 -46.87
CA TYR A 15 -2.05 1.99 -45.48
C TYR A 15 -2.16 0.52 -45.08
N GLY A 16 -1.07 -0.04 -44.55
CA GLY A 16 -1.14 -1.29 -43.80
C GLY A 16 -1.88 -1.04 -42.48
N SER A 17 -3.18 -1.30 -42.46
CA SER A 17 -3.95 -1.35 -41.22
C SER A 17 -3.51 -2.58 -40.43
N CYS A 18 -2.62 -2.40 -39.45
CA CYS A 18 -2.21 -3.45 -38.54
C CYS A 18 -3.32 -3.68 -37.51
N ASP A 19 -4.03 -4.80 -37.60
CA ASP A 19 -5.05 -5.20 -36.63
C ASP A 19 -4.40 -6.03 -35.50
N SER A 20 -4.45 -5.52 -34.27
CA SER A 20 -3.96 -6.21 -33.06
C SER A 20 -5.03 -7.11 -32.41
N ALA A 21 -6.15 -7.35 -33.10
CA ALA A 21 -7.24 -8.17 -32.60
C ALA A 21 -6.96 -9.68 -32.75
N ILE A 22 -7.25 -10.44 -31.70
CA ILE A 22 -7.37 -11.90 -31.79
C ILE A 22 -8.83 -12.23 -32.12
N HIS A 23 -9.07 -12.74 -33.33
CA HIS A 23 -10.39 -13.24 -33.71
C HIS A 23 -10.77 -14.49 -32.89
N VAL A 24 -12.04 -14.56 -32.49
CA VAL A 24 -12.62 -15.69 -31.76
C VAL A 24 -12.45 -16.98 -32.58
N GLY A 25 -11.92 -18.05 -31.96
CA GLY A 25 -11.65 -19.34 -32.62
C GLY A 25 -10.19 -19.81 -32.61
N HIS A 26 -9.23 -18.96 -32.21
CA HIS A 26 -7.82 -19.35 -32.04
C HIS A 26 -7.61 -20.21 -30.77
N ARG A 27 -6.79 -21.27 -30.89
CA ARG A 27 -6.43 -22.17 -29.78
C ARG A 27 -4.95 -22.08 -29.46
N ILE A 28 -4.60 -21.72 -28.23
CA ILE A 28 -3.23 -21.75 -27.72
C ILE A 28 -3.16 -22.84 -26.65
N SER A 29 -2.24 -23.79 -26.82
CA SER A 29 -2.03 -24.88 -25.87
C SER A 29 -0.69 -24.71 -25.15
N LEU A 30 -0.69 -24.90 -23.84
CA LEU A 30 0.54 -24.97 -23.03
C LEU A 30 0.65 -26.38 -22.44
N ALA A 31 1.75 -27.06 -22.75
CA ALA A 31 2.03 -28.36 -22.17
C ALA A 31 2.41 -28.19 -20.67
N VAL A 32 1.75 -28.96 -19.81
CA VAL A 32 2.02 -29.03 -18.38
C VAL A 32 2.51 -30.44 -18.05
N PRO A 33 3.52 -30.62 -17.17
CA PRO A 33 4.01 -31.94 -16.77
C PRO A 33 2.90 -32.83 -16.19
N SER A 34 2.99 -34.14 -16.42
CA SER A 34 2.03 -35.13 -15.92
C SER A 34 2.03 -35.26 -14.39
N GLU A 35 3.15 -34.95 -13.74
CA GLU A 35 3.31 -34.98 -12.27
C GLU A 35 3.42 -33.57 -11.69
N TYR A 36 2.95 -33.36 -10.45
CA TYR A 36 3.02 -32.05 -9.77
C TYR A 36 4.46 -31.66 -9.43
N SER A 37 4.88 -30.50 -9.89
CA SER A 37 6.19 -29.91 -9.64
C SER A 37 6.01 -28.56 -8.94
N ALA A 38 6.42 -28.50 -7.68
CA ALA A 38 6.37 -27.28 -6.88
C ALA A 38 7.29 -26.21 -7.50
N GLY A 39 6.74 -25.04 -7.81
CA GLY A 39 7.48 -23.96 -8.47
C GLY A 39 7.46 -24.00 -10.00
N PHE A 40 6.73 -24.94 -10.62
CA PHE A 40 6.55 -24.95 -12.08
C PHE A 40 5.79 -23.71 -12.56
N ILE A 41 6.35 -23.06 -13.59
CA ILE A 41 5.74 -21.94 -14.32
C ILE A 41 5.81 -22.28 -15.81
N GLY A 42 4.67 -22.65 -16.41
CA GLY A 42 4.54 -22.82 -17.85
C GLY A 42 4.01 -21.53 -18.49
N ARG A 43 4.54 -21.15 -19.66
CA ARG A 43 4.06 -19.96 -20.40
C ARG A 43 3.88 -20.29 -21.88
N ALA A 44 2.74 -19.93 -22.46
CA ALA A 44 2.54 -19.93 -23.92
C ALA A 44 2.18 -18.51 -24.38
N PHE A 45 2.69 -18.11 -25.53
CA PHE A 45 2.57 -16.74 -26.03
C PHE A 45 1.93 -16.74 -27.42
N LEU A 46 0.98 -15.83 -27.65
CA LEU A 46 0.64 -15.38 -29.00
C LEU A 46 1.43 -14.10 -29.27
N MET A 47 2.21 -14.12 -30.33
CA MET A 47 2.99 -12.97 -30.80
C MET A 47 2.63 -12.73 -32.26
N ASP A 48 2.47 -11.46 -32.62
CA ASP A 48 2.39 -11.05 -34.02
C ASP A 48 3.70 -11.45 -34.72
N ALA A 49 3.60 -12.23 -35.80
CA ALA A 49 4.72 -12.94 -36.41
C ALA A 49 5.54 -12.10 -37.40
N ASN A 50 5.07 -10.89 -37.75
CA ASN A 50 5.60 -10.15 -38.90
C ASN A 50 6.39 -8.86 -38.56
N GLN A 51 6.85 -8.66 -37.32
CA GLN A 51 7.59 -7.43 -36.95
C GLN A 51 8.77 -7.72 -36.00
N LEU A 52 9.82 -6.87 -36.07
CA LEU A 52 11.01 -6.93 -35.20
C LEU A 52 10.65 -6.70 -33.71
N GLU A 53 9.58 -5.96 -33.43
CA GLU A 53 8.99 -5.78 -32.10
C GLU A 53 7.46 -5.93 -32.18
N PRO A 54 6.84 -6.90 -31.48
CA PRO A 54 5.41 -7.20 -31.66
C PRO A 54 4.48 -6.21 -30.93
N ASN A 55 3.39 -5.80 -31.61
CA ASN A 55 2.43 -4.79 -31.14
C ASN A 55 1.49 -5.25 -30.02
N PHE A 56 1.35 -6.55 -29.80
CA PHE A 56 0.66 -7.09 -28.63
C PHE A 56 1.27 -8.45 -28.24
N LYS A 57 1.16 -8.79 -26.95
CA LYS A 57 1.62 -10.05 -26.38
C LYS A 57 0.50 -10.59 -25.51
N VAL A 58 -0.04 -11.75 -25.86
CA VAL A 58 -0.97 -12.48 -24.98
C VAL A 58 -0.22 -13.65 -24.37
N ALA A 59 -0.20 -13.71 -23.04
CA ALA A 59 0.49 -14.75 -22.29
C ALA A 59 -0.52 -15.63 -21.54
N LEU A 60 -0.46 -16.93 -21.83
CA LEU A 60 -1.06 -17.99 -21.04
C LEU A 60 -0.07 -18.38 -19.95
N SER A 61 -0.46 -18.38 -18.67
CA SER A 61 0.39 -18.89 -17.59
C SER A 61 -0.27 -20.08 -16.89
N ALA A 62 0.56 -21.07 -16.56
CA ALA A 62 0.22 -22.15 -15.66
C ALA A 62 1.13 -22.10 -14.43
N GLU A 63 0.55 -22.08 -13.24
CA GLU A 63 1.29 -22.01 -11.98
C GLU A 63 0.87 -23.14 -11.02
N ALA A 64 1.85 -23.76 -10.37
CA ALA A 64 1.64 -24.74 -9.32
C ALA A 64 1.28 -24.07 -7.98
N ILE A 65 0.03 -24.20 -7.52
CA ILE A 65 -0.46 -23.61 -6.27
C ILE A 65 -1.12 -24.69 -5.40
N LYS A 66 -0.57 -24.92 -4.20
CA LYS A 66 -1.14 -25.82 -3.16
C LYS A 66 -1.50 -27.23 -3.67
N GLY A 67 -0.57 -27.88 -4.38
CA GLY A 67 -0.77 -29.26 -4.85
C GLY A 67 -1.64 -29.40 -6.10
N LYS A 68 -1.93 -28.30 -6.80
CA LYS A 68 -2.69 -28.29 -8.06
C LYS A 68 -2.04 -27.31 -9.04
N TYR A 69 -2.19 -27.57 -10.34
CA TYR A 69 -1.86 -26.61 -11.39
C TYR A 69 -3.06 -25.71 -11.70
N SER A 70 -2.84 -24.40 -11.73
CA SER A 70 -3.81 -23.40 -12.17
C SER A 70 -3.45 -22.97 -13.58
N CYS A 71 -4.33 -23.20 -14.57
CA CYS A 71 -4.09 -22.92 -16.00
C CYS A 71 -5.21 -22.05 -16.57
N SER A 72 -4.96 -21.28 -17.65
CA SER A 72 -6.05 -20.60 -18.38
C SER A 72 -5.71 -20.05 -19.76
N LEU A 73 -6.52 -20.39 -20.79
CA LEU A 73 -7.27 -19.47 -21.69
C LEU A 73 -7.91 -20.27 -22.84
N GLU A 74 -9.23 -20.14 -23.05
CA GLU A 74 -9.92 -20.50 -24.31
C GLU A 74 -11.22 -19.68 -24.46
N VAL A 75 -11.61 -19.36 -25.71
CA VAL A 75 -12.75 -18.51 -26.07
C VAL A 75 -13.78 -19.31 -26.87
N PHE A 76 -15.00 -19.41 -26.35
CA PHE A 76 -16.18 -19.91 -27.08
C PHE A 76 -17.34 -18.92 -26.92
N LEU A 77 -17.98 -18.57 -28.04
CA LEU A 77 -19.24 -17.83 -28.10
C LEU A 77 -19.30 -16.57 -27.19
N GLY A 78 -18.32 -15.69 -27.35
CA GLY A 78 -18.35 -14.35 -26.78
C GLY A 78 -18.21 -14.25 -25.25
N ASP A 79 -17.80 -15.32 -24.55
CA ASP A 79 -17.55 -15.33 -23.09
C ASP A 79 -16.11 -15.83 -22.81
N VAL A 80 -15.32 -15.06 -22.05
CA VAL A 80 -13.97 -15.48 -21.63
C VAL A 80 -14.10 -16.23 -20.32
N LYS A 81 -13.55 -17.46 -20.25
CA LYS A 81 -13.66 -18.33 -19.08
C LYS A 81 -12.28 -18.76 -18.57
N LEU A 82 -12.14 -18.79 -17.26
CA LEU A 82 -11.01 -19.40 -16.56
C LEU A 82 -11.45 -20.77 -16.03
N LYS A 83 -10.83 -21.86 -16.51
CA LYS A 83 -11.13 -23.23 -16.05
C LYS A 83 -9.97 -23.79 -15.22
N GLY A 84 -10.30 -24.41 -14.09
CA GLY A 84 -9.30 -25.16 -13.30
C GLY A 84 -9.00 -26.55 -13.88
N PRO A 85 -8.11 -27.33 -13.24
CA PRO A 85 -7.63 -28.65 -13.70
C PRO A 85 -8.69 -29.78 -13.80
N LYS A 86 -9.98 -29.48 -13.61
CA LYS A 86 -11.12 -30.38 -13.81
C LYS A 86 -12.19 -29.78 -14.73
N GLU A 87 -11.79 -28.85 -15.59
CA GLU A 87 -12.68 -28.06 -16.45
C GLU A 87 -13.74 -27.21 -15.74
N ARG A 88 -13.70 -27.13 -14.41
CA ARG A 88 -14.60 -26.30 -13.64
C ARG A 88 -14.29 -24.83 -13.90
N VAL A 89 -15.29 -24.08 -14.35
CA VAL A 89 -15.20 -22.62 -14.54
C VAL A 89 -15.06 -21.96 -13.16
N GLY A 90 -13.91 -21.33 -12.92
CA GLY A 90 -13.62 -20.54 -11.73
C GLY A 90 -13.97 -19.06 -11.88
N TRP A 91 -13.99 -18.55 -13.12
CA TRP A 91 -14.34 -17.17 -13.44
C TRP A 91 -14.84 -17.05 -14.89
N ARG A 92 -15.71 -16.08 -15.17
CA ARG A 92 -16.18 -15.74 -16.52
C ARG A 92 -16.55 -14.26 -16.65
N THR A 93 -16.52 -13.71 -17.87
CA THR A 93 -16.93 -12.32 -18.14
C THR A 93 -18.44 -12.12 -18.11
N GLY A 94 -19.22 -13.19 -18.32
CA GLY A 94 -20.69 -13.11 -18.30
C GLY A 94 -21.27 -12.47 -19.56
N THR A 95 -20.49 -12.44 -20.65
CA THR A 95 -20.83 -11.77 -21.92
C THR A 95 -21.50 -12.68 -22.94
N SER A 96 -21.87 -13.90 -22.53
CA SER A 96 -22.58 -14.85 -23.39
C SER A 96 -23.88 -14.24 -23.94
N GLY A 97 -24.08 -14.36 -25.25
CA GLY A 97 -25.25 -13.81 -25.94
C GLY A 97 -25.20 -12.30 -26.22
N GLN A 98 -24.13 -11.59 -25.84
CA GLN A 98 -24.03 -10.13 -26.03
C GLN A 98 -23.38 -9.72 -27.37
N GLY A 99 -23.18 -10.65 -28.30
CA GLY A 99 -22.61 -10.36 -29.62
C GLY A 99 -21.11 -10.02 -29.61
N VAL A 100 -20.36 -10.45 -28.59
CA VAL A 100 -18.91 -10.27 -28.53
C VAL A 100 -18.22 -11.02 -29.68
N GLU A 101 -17.38 -10.30 -30.40
CA GLU A 101 -16.69 -10.80 -31.60
C GLU A 101 -15.16 -10.72 -31.47
N ARG A 102 -14.64 -9.76 -30.71
CA ARG A 102 -13.18 -9.56 -30.55
C ARG A 102 -12.80 -9.32 -29.10
N LEU A 103 -11.62 -9.82 -28.75
CA LEU A 103 -10.89 -9.49 -27.52
C LEU A 103 -9.70 -8.62 -27.91
N GLN A 104 -9.53 -7.48 -27.25
CA GLN A 104 -8.48 -6.51 -27.55
C GLN A 104 -7.82 -6.00 -26.27
N ILE A 105 -6.51 -5.81 -26.30
CA ILE A 105 -5.78 -5.05 -25.27
C ILE A 105 -5.47 -3.68 -25.86
N LEU A 106 -6.08 -2.65 -25.31
CA LEU A 106 -5.85 -1.27 -25.74
C LEU A 106 -4.48 -0.79 -25.28
N ARG A 107 -3.97 0.27 -25.93
CA ARG A 107 -2.69 0.93 -25.55
C ARG A 107 -2.66 1.43 -24.10
N THR A 108 -3.82 1.62 -23.49
CA THR A 108 -3.99 1.98 -22.08
C THR A 108 -3.78 0.80 -21.12
N GLY A 109 -3.68 -0.43 -21.64
CA GLY A 109 -3.68 -1.67 -20.85
C GLY A 109 -5.09 -2.20 -20.54
N ASN A 110 -6.14 -1.54 -21.03
CA ASN A 110 -7.51 -2.01 -20.86
C ASN A 110 -7.78 -3.22 -21.77
N LEU A 111 -8.14 -4.35 -21.17
CA LEU A 111 -8.58 -5.54 -21.88
C LEU A 111 -10.08 -5.44 -22.10
N VAL A 112 -10.52 -5.37 -23.35
CA VAL A 112 -11.92 -5.17 -23.72
C VAL A 112 -12.45 -6.33 -24.57
N LEU A 113 -13.73 -6.62 -24.39
CA LEU A 113 -14.53 -7.45 -25.28
C LEU A 113 -15.47 -6.54 -26.05
N VAL A 114 -15.41 -6.59 -27.38
CA VAL A 114 -16.18 -5.71 -28.27
C VAL A 114 -17.04 -6.51 -29.25
N ASP A 115 -18.16 -5.92 -29.66
CA ASP A 115 -19.00 -6.45 -30.74
C ASP A 115 -18.55 -5.98 -32.14
N VAL A 116 -19.31 -6.38 -33.16
CA VAL A 116 -19.07 -6.01 -34.57
C VAL A 116 -19.09 -4.50 -34.82
N LEU A 117 -19.82 -3.74 -34.00
CA LEU A 117 -19.91 -2.28 -34.07
C LEU A 117 -18.83 -1.58 -33.22
N ASN A 118 -17.85 -2.33 -32.70
CA ASN A 118 -16.81 -1.86 -31.77
C ASN A 118 -17.36 -1.33 -30.43
N GLN A 119 -18.56 -1.74 -30.02
CA GLN A 119 -19.08 -1.40 -28.70
C GLN A 119 -18.49 -2.32 -27.65
N ILE A 120 -17.93 -1.73 -26.59
CA ILE A 120 -17.41 -2.46 -25.44
C ILE A 120 -18.56 -3.12 -24.69
N LYS A 121 -18.57 -4.46 -24.65
CA LYS A 121 -19.50 -5.27 -23.84
C LYS A 121 -18.92 -5.60 -22.47
N TRP A 122 -17.60 -5.65 -22.35
CA TRP A 122 -16.90 -5.86 -21.09
C TRP A 122 -15.52 -5.24 -21.14
N GLN A 123 -15.01 -4.75 -20.00
CA GLN A 123 -13.66 -4.22 -19.89
C GLN A 123 -13.03 -4.51 -18.53
N SER A 124 -11.72 -4.77 -18.51
CA SER A 124 -10.97 -5.04 -17.28
C SER A 124 -10.89 -3.83 -16.36
N PHE A 125 -10.96 -2.61 -16.89
CA PHE A 125 -10.91 -1.38 -16.10
C PHE A 125 -12.06 -1.25 -15.09
N ASN A 126 -13.18 -1.95 -15.30
CA ASN A 126 -14.29 -1.99 -14.34
C ASN A 126 -14.04 -2.93 -13.15
N PHE A 127 -12.97 -3.75 -13.18
CA PHE A 127 -12.67 -4.77 -12.19
C PHE A 127 -11.22 -4.65 -11.70
N PRO A 128 -10.88 -3.55 -10.99
CA PRO A 128 -9.50 -3.30 -10.60
C PRO A 128 -9.03 -4.24 -9.48
N THR A 129 -7.71 -4.44 -9.37
CA THR A 129 -7.07 -5.29 -8.35
C THR A 129 -6.48 -4.44 -7.21
N ASP A 130 -5.17 -4.47 -7.03
CA ASP A 130 -4.32 -3.61 -6.21
C ASP A 130 -3.75 -2.43 -7.01
N VAL A 131 -3.96 -2.41 -8.34
CA VAL A 131 -3.39 -1.43 -9.27
C VAL A 131 -4.48 -0.69 -10.04
N MET A 132 -4.27 0.61 -10.25
CA MET A 132 -5.04 1.47 -11.13
C MET A 132 -4.12 2.03 -12.22
N LEU A 133 -4.49 1.87 -13.49
CA LEU A 133 -3.67 2.31 -14.63
C LEU A 133 -3.99 3.76 -15.03
N TRP A 134 -3.08 4.36 -15.77
CA TRP A 134 -3.28 5.69 -16.35
C TRP A 134 -4.54 5.70 -17.25
N GLY A 135 -5.36 6.74 -17.11
CA GLY A 135 -6.63 6.90 -17.84
C GLY A 135 -7.77 6.00 -17.33
N GLN A 136 -7.50 5.12 -16.35
CA GLN A 136 -8.57 4.38 -15.68
C GLN A 136 -9.39 5.34 -14.82
N ARG A 137 -10.71 5.18 -14.87
CA ARG A 137 -11.66 5.87 -14.01
C ARG A 137 -12.30 4.86 -13.05
N LEU A 138 -12.33 5.20 -11.77
CA LEU A 138 -12.98 4.39 -10.74
C LEU A 138 -14.05 5.25 -10.05
N ASP A 139 -15.30 4.80 -10.08
CA ASP A 139 -16.39 5.49 -9.40
C ASP A 139 -16.36 5.23 -7.89
N VAL A 140 -17.08 6.04 -7.12
CA VAL A 140 -17.31 5.81 -5.69
C VAL A 140 -17.83 4.39 -5.44
N ALA A 141 -17.50 3.85 -4.26
CA ALA A 141 -17.73 2.46 -3.85
C ALA A 141 -16.84 1.44 -4.55
N THR A 142 -15.99 1.86 -5.50
CA THR A 142 -14.88 1.03 -5.98
C THR A 142 -13.79 0.93 -4.92
N ARG A 143 -13.16 -0.25 -4.82
CA ARG A 143 -12.01 -0.48 -3.95
C ARG A 143 -10.89 -1.22 -4.66
N LEU A 144 -9.66 -0.88 -4.33
CA LEU A 144 -8.49 -1.71 -4.60
C LEU A 144 -8.20 -2.58 -3.38
N SER A 145 -7.74 -3.80 -3.58
CA SER A 145 -7.44 -4.75 -2.49
C SER A 145 -6.06 -5.36 -2.67
N SER A 146 -5.26 -5.37 -1.61
CA SER A 146 -3.96 -6.03 -1.63
C SER A 146 -4.10 -7.54 -1.81
N PHE A 147 -3.14 -8.15 -2.49
CA PHE A 147 -3.03 -9.60 -2.66
C PHE A 147 -1.93 -10.19 -1.75
N PRO A 148 -2.14 -11.39 -1.16
CA PRO A 148 -3.32 -12.26 -1.25
C PRO A 148 -4.43 -11.83 -0.28
N ARG A 149 -5.69 -11.86 -0.73
CA ARG A 149 -6.85 -11.52 0.10
C ARG A 149 -7.15 -12.55 1.22
N ASN A 150 -6.55 -13.73 1.11
CA ASN A 150 -6.74 -14.85 2.05
C ASN A 150 -5.77 -14.82 3.24
N SER A 151 -5.02 -13.73 3.42
CA SER A 151 -4.23 -13.49 4.64
C SER A 151 -5.15 -13.16 5.82
N THR A 152 -4.65 -13.35 7.05
CA THR A 152 -5.35 -12.96 8.29
C THR A 152 -5.73 -11.48 8.32
N SER A 153 -4.94 -10.65 7.62
CA SER A 153 -5.19 -9.23 7.42
C SER A 153 -4.82 -8.79 6.00
N TYR A 154 -5.59 -7.90 5.40
CA TYR A 154 -5.33 -7.34 4.05
C TYR A 154 -5.69 -5.85 3.99
N TYR A 155 -5.11 -5.14 3.03
CA TYR A 155 -5.29 -3.70 2.85
C TYR A 155 -6.30 -3.39 1.76
N THR A 156 -7.04 -2.29 1.93
CA THR A 156 -7.91 -1.75 0.88
C THR A 156 -7.72 -0.25 0.71
N PHE A 157 -7.75 0.20 -0.53
CA PHE A 157 -7.94 1.58 -0.90
C PHE A 157 -9.40 1.76 -1.32
N GLU A 158 -10.12 2.68 -0.70
CA GLU A 158 -11.54 2.86 -0.93
C GLU A 158 -11.89 4.30 -1.28
N ILE A 159 -12.76 4.45 -2.28
CA ILE A 159 -13.28 5.73 -2.74
C ILE A 159 -14.68 5.89 -2.12
N LEU A 160 -14.80 6.82 -1.17
CA LEU A 160 -16.05 7.15 -0.51
C LEU A 160 -16.54 8.52 -0.99
N HIS A 161 -17.81 8.84 -0.77
CA HIS A 161 -18.40 10.10 -1.21
C HIS A 161 -17.67 11.33 -0.63
N ASN A 162 -17.19 11.27 0.61
CA ASN A 162 -16.59 12.43 1.28
C ASN A 162 -15.05 12.35 1.41
N LYS A 163 -14.45 11.20 1.10
CA LYS A 163 -13.02 10.95 1.31
C LYS A 163 -12.51 9.78 0.48
N ILE A 164 -11.20 9.73 0.31
CA ILE A 164 -10.48 8.51 -0.07
C ILE A 164 -9.76 8.02 1.19
N ALA A 165 -9.73 6.72 1.42
CA ALA A 165 -9.09 6.18 2.61
C ALA A 165 -8.39 4.84 2.36
N LEU A 166 -7.37 4.58 3.17
CA LEU A 166 -6.70 3.29 3.26
C LEU A 166 -7.12 2.57 4.54
N TYR A 167 -7.42 1.28 4.41
CA TYR A 167 -7.94 0.46 5.48
C TYR A 167 -7.14 -0.81 5.68
N LEU A 168 -6.87 -1.13 6.95
CA LEU A 168 -6.42 -2.44 7.40
C LEU A 168 -7.67 -3.26 7.75
N ASN A 169 -7.88 -4.35 7.03
CA ASN A 169 -8.95 -5.31 7.30
C ASN A 169 -8.35 -6.52 8.02
N SER A 170 -8.92 -6.93 9.15
CA SER A 170 -8.49 -8.11 9.90
C SER A 170 -9.70 -8.84 10.47
N GLY A 171 -10.03 -10.01 9.91
CA GLY A 171 -11.29 -10.70 10.21
C GLY A 171 -12.51 -9.81 9.91
N LYS A 172 -13.29 -9.47 10.96
CA LYS A 172 -14.44 -8.54 10.86
C LYS A 172 -14.08 -7.09 11.18
N LEU A 173 -12.82 -6.81 11.48
CA LEU A 173 -12.34 -5.49 11.88
C LEU A 173 -11.86 -4.71 10.66
N LYS A 174 -12.09 -3.40 10.67
CA LYS A 174 -11.68 -2.49 9.61
C LYS A 174 -11.22 -1.18 10.23
N TYR A 175 -9.93 -0.87 10.10
CA TYR A 175 -9.31 0.33 10.68
C TYR A 175 -8.78 1.23 9.58
N SER A 176 -9.16 2.50 9.58
CA SER A 176 -8.59 3.51 8.68
C SER A 176 -7.21 3.91 9.20
N TYR A 177 -6.19 3.99 8.34
CA TYR A 177 -4.86 4.46 8.74
C TYR A 177 -4.36 5.65 7.92
N TRP A 178 -5.11 6.04 6.88
CA TRP A 178 -4.82 7.21 6.07
C TRP A 178 -6.10 7.69 5.39
N GLU A 179 -6.31 9.00 5.34
CA GLU A 179 -7.48 9.61 4.70
C GLU A 179 -7.10 10.87 3.93
N PHE A 180 -7.74 11.07 2.78
CA PHE A 180 -7.69 12.31 2.01
C PHE A 180 -9.10 12.83 1.78
N LYS A 181 -9.37 14.06 2.20
CA LYS A 181 -10.68 14.71 2.11
C LYS A 181 -10.61 15.93 1.17
N PRO A 182 -11.50 16.06 0.17
CA PRO A 182 -11.60 17.27 -0.62
C PRO A 182 -11.91 18.49 0.25
N SER A 183 -11.36 19.65 -0.12
CA SER A 183 -11.68 20.91 0.57
C SER A 183 -13.18 21.20 0.53
N LYS A 184 -13.69 21.81 1.60
CA LYS A 184 -15.12 22.17 1.75
C LYS A 184 -16.08 20.97 1.71
N ASN A 185 -15.61 19.76 2.07
CA ASN A 185 -16.42 18.53 2.12
C ASN A 185 -17.21 18.25 0.84
N ARG A 186 -16.60 18.53 -0.32
CA ARG A 186 -17.24 18.26 -1.61
C ARG A 186 -17.37 16.75 -1.84
N ASN A 187 -18.50 16.35 -2.43
CA ASN A 187 -18.74 14.96 -2.77
C ASN A 187 -17.92 14.53 -3.98
N ILE A 188 -17.23 13.42 -3.81
CA ILE A 188 -16.55 12.65 -4.85
C ILE A 188 -17.60 11.81 -5.56
N THR A 189 -17.48 11.70 -6.88
CA THR A 189 -18.28 10.79 -7.72
C THR A 189 -17.39 9.76 -8.37
N PHE A 190 -16.20 10.17 -8.83
CA PHE A 190 -15.20 9.27 -9.38
C PHE A 190 -13.80 9.86 -9.23
N VAL A 191 -12.80 8.99 -9.42
CA VAL A 191 -11.39 9.35 -9.48
C VAL A 191 -10.79 8.88 -10.79
N GLU A 192 -9.80 9.61 -11.28
CA GLU A 192 -9.09 9.28 -12.51
C GLU A 192 -7.59 9.48 -12.33
N LEU A 193 -6.79 8.51 -12.77
CA LEU A 193 -5.35 8.62 -12.73
C LEU A 193 -4.86 9.33 -13.99
N GLY A 194 -4.54 10.62 -13.85
CA GLY A 194 -3.99 11.45 -14.91
C GLY A 194 -2.47 11.54 -14.87
N SER A 195 -1.90 12.34 -15.78
CA SER A 195 -0.44 12.57 -15.81
C SER A 195 0.10 13.35 -14.61
N LYS A 196 -0.73 14.19 -13.98
CA LYS A 196 -0.34 15.07 -12.86
C LYS A 196 -0.66 14.50 -11.47
N GLY A 197 -1.30 13.33 -11.39
CA GLY A 197 -1.76 12.77 -10.13
C GLY A 197 -3.10 12.04 -10.21
N LEU A 198 -3.61 11.64 -9.06
CA LEU A 198 -4.98 11.12 -8.91
C LEU A 198 -5.94 12.31 -8.75
N ALA A 199 -6.76 12.55 -9.76
CA ALA A 199 -7.75 13.62 -9.76
C ALA A 199 -9.11 13.10 -9.24
N LEU A 200 -9.78 13.90 -8.44
CA LEU A 200 -11.10 13.61 -7.86
C LEU A 200 -12.13 14.54 -8.51
N PHE A 201 -13.26 13.98 -8.93
CA PHE A 201 -14.31 14.70 -9.65
C PHE A 201 -15.66 14.58 -8.94
N ASN A 202 -16.51 15.59 -9.13
CA ASN A 202 -17.91 15.54 -8.73
C ASN A 202 -18.82 15.09 -9.89
N ASP A 203 -20.12 15.05 -9.61
CA ASP A 203 -21.22 14.76 -10.54
C ASP A 203 -21.20 15.62 -11.81
N LYS A 204 -20.82 16.89 -11.69
CA LYS A 204 -20.67 17.84 -12.80
C LYS A 204 -19.35 17.69 -13.57
N HIS A 205 -18.60 16.60 -13.36
CA HIS A 205 -17.29 16.34 -13.97
C HIS A 205 -16.25 17.44 -13.71
N LYS A 206 -16.43 18.23 -12.64
CA LYS A 206 -15.49 19.25 -12.21
C LYS A 206 -14.47 18.63 -11.29
N LYS A 207 -13.18 18.83 -11.57
CA LYS A 207 -12.10 18.44 -10.65
C LYS A 207 -12.22 19.22 -9.34
N ILE A 208 -12.41 18.51 -8.24
CA ILE A 208 -12.61 19.09 -6.90
C ILE A 208 -11.36 19.00 -6.01
N ALA A 209 -10.48 18.03 -6.26
CA ALA A 209 -9.23 17.84 -5.55
C ALA A 209 -8.27 17.00 -6.40
N GLN A 210 -6.99 16.95 -6.00
CA GLN A 210 -5.98 16.15 -6.65
C GLN A 210 -4.90 15.74 -5.65
N ILE A 211 -4.54 14.46 -5.63
CA ILE A 211 -3.30 13.99 -5.02
C ILE A 211 -2.21 14.16 -6.07
N ALA A 212 -1.37 15.17 -5.89
CA ALA A 212 -0.40 15.57 -6.88
C ALA A 212 0.83 14.65 -6.91
N SER A 213 1.32 14.39 -8.12
CA SER A 213 2.70 13.94 -8.32
C SER A 213 3.66 15.12 -8.15
N TRP A 214 4.78 14.92 -7.45
CA TRP A 214 5.85 15.91 -7.34
C TRP A 214 6.74 16.02 -8.60
N ARG A 215 6.49 15.21 -9.64
CA ARG A 215 7.30 15.13 -10.87
C ARG A 215 6.42 15.40 -12.09
N ILE A 216 7.08 15.92 -13.14
CA ILE A 216 6.46 16.23 -14.44
C ILE A 216 6.32 14.97 -15.31
N GLN A 217 7.10 13.91 -15.03
CA GLN A 217 7.02 12.67 -15.82
C GLN A 217 5.60 12.07 -15.78
N PRO A 218 5.10 11.53 -16.92
CA PRO A 218 3.79 10.90 -16.96
C PRO A 218 3.70 9.72 -15.99
N LEU A 219 2.68 9.73 -15.14
CA LEU A 219 2.33 8.59 -14.32
C LEU A 219 1.94 7.40 -15.19
N ARG A 220 2.31 6.21 -14.71
CA ARG A 220 2.01 4.93 -15.37
C ARG A 220 0.91 4.19 -14.65
N PHE A 221 0.99 4.14 -13.32
CA PHE A 221 0.00 3.47 -12.48
C PHE A 221 0.03 4.00 -11.04
N LEU A 222 -1.05 3.72 -10.34
CA LEU A 222 -1.20 3.82 -8.89
C LEU A 222 -1.27 2.40 -8.35
N ALA A 223 -0.54 2.11 -7.26
CA ALA A 223 -0.56 0.79 -6.65
C ALA A 223 -0.71 0.85 -5.14
N LEU A 224 -1.50 -0.08 -4.61
CA LEU A 224 -1.59 -0.38 -3.18
C LEU A 224 -0.56 -1.46 -2.84
N GLY A 225 0.39 -1.14 -1.96
CA GLY A 225 1.47 -2.04 -1.58
C GLY A 225 0.96 -3.31 -0.90
N ASN A 226 1.20 -4.47 -1.52
CA ASN A 226 0.70 -5.75 -1.03
C ASN A 226 1.18 -6.13 0.38
N LYS A 227 2.42 -5.75 0.73
CA LYS A 227 3.02 -6.04 2.05
C LYS A 227 2.78 -4.94 3.08
N THR A 228 2.86 -3.68 2.66
CA THR A 228 2.89 -2.52 3.56
C THR A 228 1.54 -1.83 3.70
N GLY A 229 0.66 -1.99 2.72
CA GLY A 229 -0.57 -1.19 2.60
C GLY A 229 -0.32 0.26 2.19
N ASN A 230 0.90 0.66 1.85
CA ASN A 230 1.16 2.04 1.42
C ASN A 230 0.64 2.26 -0.01
N LEU A 231 0.08 3.42 -0.29
CA LEU A 231 -0.39 3.80 -1.62
C LEU A 231 0.68 4.63 -2.31
N GLY A 232 1.01 4.29 -3.55
CA GLY A 232 1.98 5.03 -4.35
C GLY A 232 1.46 5.39 -5.74
N LEU A 233 1.90 6.54 -6.26
CA LEU A 233 1.81 6.89 -7.67
C LEU A 233 3.16 6.63 -8.31
N TYR A 234 3.21 5.94 -9.45
CA TYR A 234 4.46 5.47 -10.04
C TYR A 234 4.67 6.00 -11.45
N PHE A 235 5.91 6.39 -11.73
CA PHE A 235 6.39 6.75 -13.06
C PHE A 235 7.61 5.88 -13.40
N TYR A 236 7.90 5.73 -14.70
CA TYR A 236 9.10 5.05 -15.14
C TYR A 236 10.26 6.04 -15.17
N SER A 237 11.35 5.74 -14.46
CA SER A 237 12.58 6.52 -14.44
C SER A 237 13.58 5.91 -15.42
N PRO A 238 13.89 6.58 -16.55
CA PRO A 238 14.88 6.07 -17.50
C PRO A 238 16.28 5.97 -16.90
N ASN A 239 16.60 6.84 -15.93
CA ASN A 239 17.93 6.90 -15.31
C ASN A 239 18.23 5.71 -14.41
N THR A 240 17.20 5.18 -13.72
CA THR A 240 17.34 4.03 -12.80
C THR A 240 16.76 2.74 -13.37
N GLU A 241 16.19 2.82 -14.57
CA GLU A 241 15.51 1.73 -15.29
C GLU A 241 14.42 1.03 -14.46
N LYS A 242 13.79 1.78 -13.56
CA LYS A 242 12.81 1.26 -12.59
C LYS A 242 11.61 2.19 -12.46
N PHE A 243 10.52 1.61 -11.96
CA PHE A 243 9.39 2.41 -11.52
C PHE A 243 9.69 3.04 -10.17
N GLU A 244 9.63 4.36 -10.11
CA GLU A 244 9.83 5.14 -8.90
C GLU A 244 8.52 5.76 -8.44
N ALA A 245 8.36 5.90 -7.13
CA ALA A 245 7.19 6.54 -6.56
C ALA A 245 7.31 8.07 -6.71
N SER A 246 6.31 8.69 -7.33
CA SER A 246 6.17 10.14 -7.39
C SER A 246 5.35 10.73 -6.24
N PHE A 247 4.74 9.86 -5.45
CA PHE A 247 3.95 10.17 -4.28
C PHE A 247 3.82 8.89 -3.46
N GLN A 248 3.86 9.03 -2.13
CA GLN A 248 3.49 7.98 -1.20
C GLN A 248 2.52 8.56 -0.17
N ALA A 249 1.48 7.81 0.17
CA ALA A 249 0.52 8.23 1.19
C ALA A 249 1.17 8.36 2.58
N LEU A 250 2.11 7.46 2.88
CA LEU A 250 2.82 7.37 4.14
C LEU A 250 4.32 7.48 3.88
N ASN A 251 4.98 8.45 4.53
CA ASN A 251 6.40 8.74 4.30
C ASN A 251 7.32 8.03 5.32
N SER A 252 6.82 7.76 6.52
CA SER A 252 7.59 7.06 7.57
C SER A 252 7.15 5.61 7.69
N THR A 253 8.10 4.73 8.00
CA THR A 253 7.85 3.32 8.30
C THR A 253 6.87 3.18 9.47
N CYS A 254 6.99 4.00 10.51
CA CYS A 254 6.10 3.95 11.68
C CYS A 254 4.69 4.51 11.44
N ASP A 255 4.42 5.06 10.25
CA ASP A 255 3.06 5.43 9.85
C ASP A 255 2.31 4.27 9.18
N LEU A 256 3.00 3.15 8.88
CA LEU A 256 2.39 1.95 8.33
C LEU A 256 1.56 1.20 9.40
N PRO A 257 0.37 0.68 9.05
CA PRO A 257 -0.55 0.05 10.00
C PRO A 257 0.01 -1.21 10.67
N LEU A 258 0.93 -1.92 10.01
CA LEU A 258 1.60 -3.12 10.51
C LEU A 258 3.13 -2.97 10.46
N ALA A 259 3.65 -1.77 10.76
CA ALA A 259 5.09 -1.51 10.84
C ALA A 259 5.81 -2.47 11.80
N CYS A 260 5.16 -2.75 12.93
CA CYS A 260 5.56 -3.76 13.89
C CYS A 260 4.49 -4.85 13.98
N LYS A 261 4.90 -6.04 14.42
CA LYS A 261 3.98 -7.12 14.79
C LYS A 261 2.99 -6.65 15.87
N PRO A 262 1.84 -7.33 16.02
CA PRO A 262 0.93 -7.02 17.11
C PRO A 262 1.65 -6.93 18.46
N TYR A 263 1.23 -6.01 19.32
CA TYR A 263 1.91 -5.65 20.58
C TYR A 263 3.31 -5.01 20.44
N GLY A 264 3.76 -4.68 19.22
CA GLY A 264 5.00 -3.94 18.99
C GLY A 264 4.78 -2.43 18.80
N ILE A 265 5.57 -1.61 19.49
CA ILE A 265 5.62 -0.15 19.33
C ILE A 265 6.74 0.20 18.34
N CYS A 266 6.41 0.93 17.29
CA CYS A 266 7.40 1.48 16.37
C CYS A 266 8.05 2.75 16.97
N THR A 267 9.36 2.73 17.20
CA THR A 267 10.13 3.81 17.81
C THR A 267 10.54 4.86 16.79
N PHE A 268 11.01 6.04 17.24
CA PHE A 268 11.54 7.07 16.34
C PHE A 268 12.73 6.59 15.48
N SER A 269 13.44 5.55 15.91
CA SER A 269 14.51 4.91 15.14
C SER A 269 14.01 3.91 14.09
N ASN A 270 12.70 3.84 13.83
CA ASN A 270 12.04 2.83 12.98
C ASN A 270 12.28 1.39 13.44
N ALA A 271 12.55 1.18 14.73
CA ALA A 271 12.70 -0.14 15.34
C ALA A 271 11.43 -0.55 16.10
N CYS A 272 11.25 -1.84 16.35
CA CYS A 272 10.12 -2.36 17.11
C CYS A 272 10.52 -2.69 18.54
N SER A 273 9.77 -2.15 19.50
CA SER A 273 9.86 -2.50 20.93
C SER A 273 8.57 -3.17 21.39
N CYS A 274 8.63 -4.33 22.02
CA CYS A 274 7.43 -5.06 22.42
C CYS A 274 6.83 -4.54 23.73
N ILE A 275 5.50 -4.46 23.78
CA ILE A 275 4.73 -4.26 25.00
C ILE A 275 4.81 -5.57 25.78
N ARG A 276 5.64 -5.62 26.82
CA ARG A 276 5.81 -6.81 27.65
C ARG A 276 4.62 -6.96 28.59
N LEU A 277 3.69 -7.86 28.23
CA LEU A 277 2.49 -8.11 29.02
C LEU A 277 2.57 -9.33 29.94
N LEU A 278 3.48 -10.28 29.69
CA LEU A 278 3.39 -11.61 30.32
C LEU A 278 4.67 -12.26 30.88
N THR A 279 5.89 -11.75 30.70
CA THR A 279 7.07 -12.44 31.30
C THR A 279 8.20 -11.52 31.76
N LYS A 280 8.66 -11.79 32.99
CA LYS A 280 9.98 -11.41 33.54
C LYS A 280 11.09 -12.19 32.81
N GLN A 281 11.22 -12.06 31.49
CA GLN A 281 12.45 -12.49 30.81
C GLN A 281 13.32 -11.28 30.46
N ASN A 282 14.53 -11.28 31.02
CA ASN A 282 15.62 -10.37 30.72
C ASN A 282 16.23 -10.68 29.35
N GLY A 283 15.43 -10.58 28.28
CA GLY A 283 15.90 -10.74 26.91
C GLY A 283 15.19 -9.75 25.99
N MET A 284 15.95 -8.99 25.20
CA MET A 284 15.43 -8.13 24.13
C MET A 284 14.96 -9.03 22.98
N SER A 285 13.86 -9.77 23.16
CA SER A 285 13.27 -10.53 22.06
C SER A 285 12.61 -9.55 21.08
N SER A 286 12.98 -9.65 19.81
CA SER A 286 12.37 -8.92 18.70
C SER A 286 11.01 -9.51 18.28
N ASP A 287 10.64 -10.66 18.83
CA ASP A 287 9.42 -11.37 18.45
C ASP A 287 8.29 -11.10 19.45
N CYS A 288 7.44 -10.11 19.16
CA CYS A 288 6.25 -9.78 19.97
C CYS A 288 5.12 -10.82 19.87
N ASN A 289 5.46 -12.07 19.52
CA ASN A 289 4.54 -13.18 19.31
C ASN A 289 4.11 -13.85 20.63
N GLU A 290 4.75 -13.54 21.75
CA GLU A 290 4.49 -14.23 23.02
C GLU A 290 3.36 -13.60 23.84
N GLY A 291 2.22 -14.29 23.80
CA GLY A 291 1.22 -14.26 24.86
C GLY A 291 0.16 -13.17 24.71
N THR A 292 -0.78 -13.38 23.80
CA THR A 292 -2.05 -12.65 23.84
C THR A 292 -2.92 -13.27 24.94
N PRO A 293 -3.32 -12.55 26.00
CA PRO A 293 -4.27 -13.07 26.97
C PRO A 293 -5.58 -13.35 26.23
N THR A 294 -5.91 -14.62 26.06
CA THR A 294 -6.98 -15.04 25.14
C THR A 294 -8.37 -14.90 25.75
N LYS A 295 -8.47 -14.57 27.05
CA LYS A 295 -9.74 -14.37 27.77
C LYS A 295 -9.63 -13.27 28.82
N PHE A 296 -10.18 -12.10 28.51
CA PHE A 296 -10.37 -11.00 29.46
C PHE A 296 -11.74 -11.03 30.17
N CYS A 297 -12.56 -12.05 29.90
CA CYS A 297 -13.89 -12.24 30.48
C CYS A 297 -14.00 -13.62 31.15
N GLY A 298 -14.90 -13.72 32.13
CA GLY A 298 -15.10 -14.94 32.92
C GLY A 298 -14.41 -14.95 34.29
N GLY A 299 -14.40 -13.82 35.00
CA GLY A 299 -13.87 -13.71 36.37
C GLY A 299 -12.40 -13.28 36.48
N ALA A 300 -11.71 -13.06 35.36
CA ALA A 300 -10.37 -12.48 35.35
C ALA A 300 -10.40 -11.02 35.81
N LYS A 301 -9.60 -10.67 36.83
CA LYS A 301 -9.38 -9.27 37.19
C LYS A 301 -8.53 -8.63 36.10
N VAL A 302 -9.03 -7.57 35.46
CA VAL A 302 -8.34 -6.85 34.37
C VAL A 302 -8.21 -5.37 34.72
N GLU A 303 -7.21 -4.72 34.14
CA GLU A 303 -6.99 -3.28 34.25
C GLU A 303 -6.49 -2.69 32.94
N MET A 304 -6.53 -1.36 32.81
CA MET A 304 -6.00 -0.64 31.66
C MET A 304 -4.63 -0.06 32.02
N LEU A 305 -3.57 -0.52 31.35
CA LEU A 305 -2.22 -0.01 31.49
C LEU A 305 -1.97 1.10 30.48
N GLU A 306 -1.72 2.32 30.96
CA GLU A 306 -1.36 3.46 30.11
C GLU A 306 0.11 3.40 29.68
N LEU A 307 0.36 3.56 28.37
CA LEU A 307 1.68 3.62 27.77
C LEU A 307 2.06 5.07 27.47
N ASN A 308 3.06 5.58 28.18
CA ASN A 308 3.51 6.96 28.05
C ASN A 308 4.20 7.21 26.70
N GLY A 309 3.77 8.26 25.97
CA GLY A 309 4.37 8.65 24.69
C GLY A 309 4.10 7.64 23.57
N VAL A 310 2.96 6.97 23.61
CA VAL A 310 2.52 6.02 22.59
C VAL A 310 1.18 6.49 22.01
N GLY A 311 1.04 6.40 20.69
CA GLY A 311 -0.20 6.61 19.95
C GLY A 311 -0.47 5.47 18.99
N SER A 312 -1.53 5.60 18.19
CA SER A 312 -1.85 4.66 17.12
C SER A 312 -2.12 5.39 15.81
N VAL A 313 -1.69 4.80 14.69
CA VAL A 313 -2.05 5.25 13.34
C VAL A 313 -3.44 4.77 12.93
N LEU A 314 -3.97 3.76 13.62
CA LEU A 314 -5.25 3.15 13.33
C LEU A 314 -6.39 3.96 13.94
N ARG A 315 -7.42 4.23 13.13
CA ARG A 315 -8.65 4.91 13.49
C ARG A 315 -9.81 3.93 13.38
N ASP A 316 -10.51 3.75 14.49
CA ASP A 316 -11.76 2.98 14.56
C ASP A 316 -12.95 3.85 14.11
N ASP A 317 -13.94 3.24 13.47
CA ASP A 317 -15.18 3.89 13.01
C ASP A 317 -16.37 3.02 13.45
N PRO A 318 -17.32 3.51 14.26
CA PRO A 318 -17.60 4.92 14.59
C PRO A 318 -16.70 5.53 15.66
N ARG A 319 -16.20 6.75 15.39
CA ARG A 319 -15.52 7.58 16.39
C ARG A 319 -16.47 7.97 17.52
N ARG A 320 -16.02 7.85 18.77
CA ARG A 320 -16.76 8.36 19.93
C ARG A 320 -16.20 9.72 20.32
N VAL A 321 -17.05 10.74 20.36
CA VAL A 321 -16.68 12.11 20.72
C VAL A 321 -17.22 12.44 22.12
N ASN A 322 -16.60 13.40 22.80
CA ASN A 322 -16.95 13.86 24.15
C ASN A 322 -16.88 12.73 25.21
N VAL A 323 -15.89 11.85 25.08
CA VAL A 323 -15.65 10.75 26.03
C VAL A 323 -14.38 11.05 26.79
N SER A 324 -14.48 11.19 28.12
CA SER A 324 -13.31 11.39 28.97
C SER A 324 -12.37 10.19 28.94
N LYS A 325 -11.10 10.39 29.30
CA LYS A 325 -10.10 9.31 29.38
C LYS A 325 -10.56 8.12 30.23
N THR A 326 -11.14 8.39 31.41
CA THR A 326 -11.63 7.35 32.32
C THR A 326 -12.83 6.60 31.75
N ALA A 327 -13.77 7.32 31.12
CA ALA A 327 -14.89 6.70 30.42
C ALA A 327 -14.41 5.82 29.25
N CYS A 328 -13.42 6.29 28.48
CA CYS A 328 -12.84 5.52 27.37
C CYS A 328 -12.19 4.21 27.85
N ALA A 329 -11.46 4.27 28.96
CA ALA A 329 -10.88 3.09 29.60
C ALA A 329 -11.96 2.09 30.05
N ASN A 330 -13.02 2.57 30.71
CA ASN A 330 -14.13 1.74 31.20
C ASN A 330 -14.88 1.07 30.05
N LEU A 331 -15.14 1.78 28.95
CA LEU A 331 -15.76 1.20 27.75
C LEU A 331 -14.95 0.00 27.20
N CYS A 332 -13.62 0.09 27.24
CA CYS A 332 -12.78 -1.04 26.84
C CYS A 332 -12.82 -2.17 27.88
N LEU A 333 -12.83 -1.84 29.18
CA LEU A 333 -12.94 -2.82 30.27
C LEU A 333 -14.20 -3.67 30.14
N ASP A 334 -15.33 -3.05 29.79
CA ASP A 334 -16.62 -3.71 29.67
C ASP A 334 -16.76 -4.55 28.37
N ASP A 335 -16.05 -4.20 27.28
CA ASP A 335 -16.03 -5.01 26.05
C ASP A 335 -15.00 -6.15 26.16
N CYS A 336 -15.50 -7.40 26.20
CA CYS A 336 -14.68 -8.62 26.21
C CYS A 336 -13.72 -8.76 25.02
N LYS A 337 -14.02 -8.12 23.89
CA LYS A 337 -13.20 -8.16 22.67
C LYS A 337 -12.22 -6.99 22.60
N CYS A 338 -12.42 -5.94 23.39
CA CYS A 338 -11.50 -4.81 23.41
C CYS A 338 -10.21 -5.21 24.12
N VAL A 339 -9.08 -4.84 23.51
CA VAL A 339 -7.73 -5.13 24.02
C VAL A 339 -6.90 -3.86 24.22
N ALA A 340 -7.30 -2.73 23.62
CA ALA A 340 -6.68 -1.43 23.84
C ALA A 340 -7.66 -0.29 23.56
N ALA A 341 -7.35 0.89 24.08
CA ALA A 341 -8.08 2.12 23.84
C ALA A 341 -7.10 3.28 23.63
N LEU A 342 -7.47 4.24 22.79
CA LEU A 342 -6.77 5.51 22.64
C LEU A 342 -7.73 6.63 22.97
N HIS A 343 -7.36 7.44 23.96
CA HIS A 343 -8.01 8.71 24.22
C HIS A 343 -7.15 9.85 23.67
N SER A 344 -7.79 10.81 23.00
CA SER A 344 -7.16 12.02 22.49
C SER A 344 -7.85 13.23 23.10
N SER A 345 -7.06 14.16 23.65
CA SER A 345 -7.53 15.47 24.10
C SER A 345 -6.68 16.54 23.45
N GLU A 346 -7.26 17.42 22.65
CA GLU A 346 -6.56 18.65 22.24
C GLU A 346 -6.56 19.62 23.41
N ASP A 347 -5.39 20.17 23.76
CA ASP A 347 -5.28 21.20 24.79
C ASP A 347 -6.05 22.46 24.34
N GLY A 348 -7.01 22.90 25.16
CA GLY A 348 -7.74 24.16 24.99
C GLY A 348 -9.13 24.08 24.34
N ALA A 349 -9.63 22.89 24.00
CA ALA A 349 -11.00 22.72 23.53
C ALA A 349 -11.70 21.55 24.25
N GLU A 350 -12.60 21.86 25.20
CA GLU A 350 -13.50 20.89 25.85
C GLU A 350 -14.42 20.11 24.86
N LYS A 351 -14.31 20.37 23.54
CA LYS A 351 -15.20 19.86 22.47
C LYS A 351 -14.55 18.87 21.48
N SER A 352 -13.30 18.46 21.69
CA SER A 352 -12.62 17.49 20.80
C SER A 352 -11.97 16.32 21.55
N GLN A 353 -12.60 15.83 22.62
CA GLN A 353 -12.20 14.57 23.26
C GLN A 353 -12.67 13.38 22.43
N GLU A 354 -11.73 12.58 21.92
CA GLU A 354 -12.03 11.41 21.10
C GLU A 354 -11.59 10.11 21.78
N CYS A 355 -12.39 9.07 21.64
CA CYS A 355 -12.11 7.74 22.15
C CYS A 355 -12.20 6.68 21.03
N PHE A 356 -11.10 5.94 20.86
CA PHE A 356 -10.99 4.81 19.93
C PHE A 356 -10.80 3.52 20.71
N LEU A 357 -11.55 2.48 20.35
CA LEU A 357 -11.44 1.15 20.95
C LEU A 357 -10.86 0.17 19.93
N TYR A 358 -9.93 -0.67 20.37
CA TYR A 358 -9.23 -1.59 19.51
C TYR A 358 -9.43 -3.03 19.96
N ARG A 359 -9.66 -3.91 18.99
CA ARG A 359 -9.72 -5.36 19.17
C ARG A 359 -8.42 -6.06 18.73
N LEU A 360 -7.43 -5.26 18.34
CA LEU A 360 -6.08 -5.67 17.96
C LEU A 360 -5.11 -4.56 18.39
N VAL A 361 -4.03 -4.92 19.07
CA VAL A 361 -2.93 -3.98 19.36
C VAL A 361 -2.00 -3.95 18.14
N ALA A 362 -2.23 -3.01 17.24
CA ALA A 362 -1.43 -2.81 16.02
C ALA A 362 -1.35 -1.32 15.65
N GLY A 363 -0.41 -0.99 14.76
CA GLY A 363 -0.18 0.39 14.31
C GLY A 363 0.26 1.33 15.45
N THR A 364 0.81 0.78 16.53
CA THR A 364 1.29 1.53 17.68
C THR A 364 2.64 2.15 17.40
N LYS A 365 2.78 3.44 17.70
CA LYS A 365 4.04 4.17 17.48
C LYS A 365 4.36 5.11 18.62
N GLN A 366 5.65 5.42 18.76
CA GLN A 366 6.13 6.43 19.68
C GLN A 366 5.71 7.82 19.19
N VAL A 367 5.23 8.66 20.11
CA VAL A 367 4.83 10.05 19.88
C VAL A 367 5.50 10.96 20.91
N GLU A 368 5.62 12.24 20.56
CA GLU A 368 6.15 13.24 21.49
C GLU A 368 5.27 13.35 22.74
N ARG A 369 5.90 13.69 23.87
CA ARG A 369 5.17 13.94 25.11
C ARG A 369 4.41 15.26 24.99
N GLY A 370 3.22 15.33 25.60
CA GLY A 370 2.38 16.52 25.54
C GLY A 370 1.46 16.58 24.32
N THR A 371 1.36 15.50 23.54
CA THR A 371 0.41 15.40 22.40
C THR A 371 -1.05 15.21 22.82
N GLY A 372 -1.35 15.17 24.13
CA GLY A 372 -2.70 14.90 24.64
C GLY A 372 -3.23 13.48 24.38
N LEU A 373 -2.38 12.59 23.86
CA LEU A 373 -2.70 11.20 23.57
C LEU A 373 -2.44 10.30 24.79
N SER A 374 -3.41 9.44 25.09
CA SER A 374 -3.33 8.43 26.13
C SER A 374 -3.71 7.07 25.56
N TYR A 375 -2.70 6.29 25.17
CA TYR A 375 -2.87 4.93 24.69
C TYR A 375 -2.82 3.95 25.85
N MET A 376 -3.83 3.10 25.97
CA MET A 376 -4.03 2.19 27.09
C MET A 376 -4.26 0.77 26.58
N VAL A 377 -3.58 -0.21 27.17
CA VAL A 377 -3.71 -1.63 26.82
C VAL A 377 -4.38 -2.39 27.96
N LYS A 378 -5.33 -3.27 27.64
CA LYS A 378 -6.01 -4.10 28.63
C LYS A 378 -5.11 -5.27 29.04
N VAL A 379 -4.89 -5.43 30.34
CA VAL A 379 -3.96 -6.42 30.92
C VAL A 379 -4.59 -7.13 32.12
N PRO A 380 -4.18 -8.36 32.46
CA PRO A 380 -4.59 -9.00 33.72
C PRO A 380 -4.01 -8.27 34.95
N LYS A 381 -4.83 -8.08 35.98
CA LYS A 381 -4.46 -7.42 37.24
C LYS A 381 -3.61 -8.35 38.11
N GLY A 382 -2.53 -7.81 38.70
CA GLY A 382 -1.62 -8.57 39.58
C GLY A 382 -0.31 -9.03 38.93
N ILE A 383 -0.02 -8.59 37.70
CA ILE A 383 1.26 -8.82 37.00
C ILE A 383 2.27 -7.70 37.28
N HIS A 384 1.81 -6.55 37.80
CA HIS A 384 2.65 -5.47 38.29
C HIS A 384 2.75 -5.52 39.82
N ASP A 385 3.96 -5.79 40.34
CA ASP A 385 4.32 -5.47 41.72
C ASP A 385 4.09 -3.98 41.96
N SER A 386 3.24 -3.67 42.93
CA SER A 386 2.94 -2.31 43.39
C SER A 386 4.11 -1.63 44.13
N HIS A 387 5.35 -2.07 43.92
CA HIS A 387 6.53 -1.55 44.62
C HIS A 387 7.73 -1.16 43.76
N SER A 388 7.67 -1.24 42.42
CA SER A 388 8.75 -0.68 41.58
C SER A 388 8.32 0.63 40.92
N LYS A 389 8.75 1.77 41.51
CA LYS A 389 8.84 3.05 40.79
C LYS A 389 9.52 2.82 39.42
N PRO A 390 9.04 3.41 38.30
CA PRO A 390 9.72 3.26 37.02
C PRO A 390 11.05 4.02 37.06
N SER A 391 12.13 3.32 37.42
CA SER A 391 13.49 3.84 37.53
C SER A 391 14.24 3.91 36.19
N VAL A 392 13.53 3.84 35.06
CA VAL A 392 14.10 4.01 33.72
C VAL A 392 14.34 5.49 33.37
N LYS A 393 14.01 6.43 34.27
CA LYS A 393 14.04 7.88 34.01
C LYS A 393 15.43 8.55 34.05
N LYS A 394 16.53 7.88 34.36
CA LYS A 394 17.82 8.59 34.56
C LYS A 394 19.05 8.10 33.78
N TRP A 395 19.17 6.82 33.46
CA TRP A 395 20.45 6.30 32.95
C TRP A 395 20.63 6.41 31.43
N VAL A 396 19.55 6.38 30.64
CA VAL A 396 19.65 6.37 29.17
C VAL A 396 19.96 7.76 28.59
N LEU A 397 19.51 8.85 29.23
CA LEU A 397 19.78 10.21 28.75
C LEU A 397 21.21 10.69 29.05
N ILE A 398 21.84 10.17 30.11
CA ILE A 398 23.22 10.53 30.46
C ILE A 398 24.21 9.91 29.47
N VAL A 399 23.96 8.68 29.03
CA VAL A 399 24.88 7.99 28.10
C VAL A 399 24.81 8.57 26.68
N VAL A 400 23.62 8.95 26.19
CA VAL A 400 23.48 9.53 24.84
C VAL A 400 24.03 10.96 24.78
N GLY A 401 23.80 11.79 25.80
CA GLY A 401 24.35 13.15 25.83
C GLY A 401 25.88 13.20 25.94
N VAL A 402 26.51 12.23 26.62
CA VAL A 402 27.98 12.14 26.73
C VAL A 402 28.62 11.68 25.42
N VAL A 403 28.00 10.72 24.72
CA VAL A 403 28.51 10.22 23.44
C VAL A 403 28.37 11.29 22.35
N ASP A 404 27.21 11.94 22.23
CA ASP A 404 27.01 13.00 21.23
C ASP A 404 27.87 14.24 21.54
N GLY A 405 28.03 14.58 22.83
CA GLY A 405 28.93 15.64 23.26
C GLY A 405 30.40 15.36 22.92
N LEU A 406 30.88 14.13 23.14
CA LEU A 406 32.24 13.72 22.79
C LEU A 406 32.47 13.75 21.28
N ILE A 407 31.50 13.31 20.46
CA ILE A 407 31.62 13.36 19.00
C ILE A 407 31.69 14.81 18.51
N ILE A 408 30.87 15.71 19.04
CA ILE A 408 30.89 17.13 18.66
C ILE A 408 32.23 17.77 19.04
N VAL A 409 32.77 17.49 20.23
CA VAL A 409 34.08 18.00 20.66
C VAL A 409 35.21 17.47 19.77
N LEU A 410 35.18 16.19 19.38
CA LEU A 410 36.18 15.61 18.49
C LEU A 410 36.12 16.20 17.08
N VAL A 411 34.91 16.41 16.53
CA VAL A 411 34.73 16.99 15.19
C VAL A 411 35.14 18.46 15.16
N LEU A 412 34.68 19.26 16.13
CA LEU A 412 35.04 20.69 16.21
C LEU A 412 36.52 20.88 16.56
N GLY A 413 37.06 20.07 17.46
CA GLY A 413 38.48 20.07 17.80
C GLY A 413 39.36 19.68 16.61
N GLY A 414 38.97 18.66 15.84
CA GLY A 414 39.66 18.25 14.62
C GLY A 414 39.62 19.34 13.53
N LEU A 415 38.48 20.00 13.34
CA LEU A 415 38.33 21.14 12.43
C LEU A 415 39.21 22.32 12.84
N ALA A 416 39.22 22.67 14.13
CA ALA A 416 40.07 23.74 14.65
C ALA A 416 41.56 23.42 14.47
N TYR A 417 41.98 22.18 14.78
CA TYR A 417 43.35 21.73 14.58
C TYR A 417 43.76 21.81 13.10
N TYR A 418 42.90 21.34 12.18
CA TYR A 418 43.14 21.41 10.75
C TYR A 418 43.30 22.87 10.26
N LEU A 419 42.44 23.78 10.72
CA LEU A 419 42.53 25.20 10.37
C LEU A 419 43.80 25.87 10.92
N ILE A 420 44.24 25.50 12.13
CA ILE A 420 45.50 25.98 12.72
C ILE A 420 46.69 25.43 11.92
N GLN A 421 46.68 24.15 11.55
CA GLN A 421 47.74 23.53 10.75
C GLN A 421 47.82 24.14 9.35
N LYS A 422 46.66 24.43 8.73
CA LYS A 422 46.57 25.14 7.45
C LYS A 422 47.11 26.57 7.55
N ARG A 423 46.81 27.29 8.64
CA ARG A 423 47.40 28.62 8.90
C ARG A 423 48.91 28.55 9.11
N ARG A 424 49.41 27.55 9.83
CA ARG A 424 50.86 27.35 10.04
C ARG A 424 51.59 27.04 8.72
N LYS A 425 51.03 26.17 7.87
CA LYS A 425 51.60 25.89 6.53
C LYS A 425 51.60 27.12 5.61
N ASN A 426 50.60 27.98 5.71
CA ASN A 426 50.56 29.23 4.95
C ASN A 426 51.55 30.28 5.49
N SER A 427 51.84 30.26 6.79
CA SER A 427 52.83 31.18 7.40
C SER A 427 54.28 30.76 7.14
N SER A 428 54.55 29.46 6.99
CA SER A 428 55.89 28.93 6.63
C SER A 428 56.21 29.02 5.14
N GLY A 429 55.26 29.49 4.30
CA GLY A 429 55.45 29.67 2.86
C GLY A 429 55.93 31.07 2.45
N THR A 430 56.09 32.00 3.41
CA THR A 430 56.43 33.40 3.13
C THR A 430 57.89 33.76 3.47
N GLU A 431 58.70 32.86 4.04
CA GLU A 431 60.10 33.13 4.38
C GLU A 431 61.14 32.67 3.33
N ASN A 432 60.75 32.02 2.23
CA ASN A 432 61.70 31.53 1.20
C ASN A 432 61.53 32.19 -0.17
N ASN A 433 61.36 33.51 -0.22
CA ASN A 433 61.53 34.30 -1.46
C ASN A 433 62.01 35.71 -1.10
N THR A 434 63.29 35.83 -0.73
CA THR A 434 64.07 37.06 -0.92
C THR A 434 65.48 36.69 -1.33
#